data_AF-A0A1V5URZ5-F1
#
_entry.id   AF-A0A1V5URZ5-F1
#
_cell.length_a   1.000
_cell.length_b   1.000
_cell.length_c   1.000
_cell.angle_alpha   90.00
_cell.angle_beta   90.00
_cell.angle_gamma   90.00
#
_symmetry.space_group_name_H-M   'P 1'
#
loop_
_entity.id
_entity.type
_entity.pdbx_description
1 polymer ?
#
loop_
_entity_poly.entity_id
_entity_poly.type
_entity_poly.pdbx_seq_one_letter_code
_entity_poly.pdbx_strand_id
1 'polypeptide(L)' 'MTDLKCEKCGSETILTHLAFNECGECGETFLNGLEEWFFNISF' A
#
# COMPACT_ATOMS: atom_id res chain seq x y z
N MET A 1 -13.07 6.94 1.07
CA MET A 1 -12.11 5.88 1.44
C MET A 1 -11.67 5.24 0.16
N THR A 2 -10.37 5.29 -0.15
CA THR A 2 -9.79 4.52 -1.26
C THR A 2 -9.73 3.07 -0.83
N ASP A 3 -10.63 2.24 -1.38
CA ASP A 3 -10.62 0.79 -1.23
C ASP A 3 -9.30 0.23 -1.80
N LEU A 4 -8.30 0.11 -0.94
CA LEU A 4 -7.04 -0.58 -1.25
C LEU A 4 -7.32 -2.08 -1.28
N LYS A 5 -7.20 -2.67 -2.46
CA LYS A 5 -7.46 -4.09 -2.70
C LYS A 5 -6.21 -4.74 -3.26
N CYS A 6 -5.84 -5.91 -2.76
CA CYS A 6 -4.72 -6.67 -3.29
C CYS A 6 -5.06 -7.17 -4.69
N GLU A 7 -4.24 -6.85 -5.68
CA GLU A 7 -4.50 -7.24 -7.07
C GLU A 7 -4.38 -8.74 -7.30
N LYS A 8 -3.57 -9.45 -6.50
CA LYS A 8 -3.35 -10.88 -6.67
C LYS A 8 -4.46 -11.76 -6.11
N CYS A 9 -4.95 -11.47 -4.91
CA CYS A 9 -6.00 -12.28 -4.28
C CYS A 9 -7.37 -11.58 -4.20
N GLY A 10 -7.44 -10.29 -4.52
CA GLY A 10 -8.67 -9.52 -4.38
C GLY A 10 -9.06 -9.30 -2.92
N SER A 11 -8.14 -9.45 -1.96
CA SER A 11 -8.44 -9.19 -0.55
C SER A 11 -8.45 -7.69 -0.26
N GLU A 12 -9.40 -7.27 0.57
CA GLU A 12 -9.51 -5.91 1.12
C GLU A 12 -8.78 -5.80 2.47
N THR A 13 -8.21 -6.91 2.96
CA THR A 13 -7.40 -6.94 4.18
C THR A 13 -5.98 -6.47 3.84
N ILE A 14 -5.78 -5.15 3.87
CA ILE A 14 -4.48 -4.52 3.62
C ILE A 14 -3.90 -3.96 4.93
N LEU A 15 -2.70 -4.41 5.26
CA LEU A 15 -1.85 -3.92 6.34
C LEU A 15 -0.96 -2.80 5.80
N THR A 16 -1.24 -1.56 6.19
CA THR A 16 -0.49 -0.39 5.75
C THR A 16 0.74 -0.15 6.63
N HIS A 17 1.92 -0.18 6.02
CA HIS A 17 3.18 0.25 6.63
C HIS A 17 3.60 1.64 6.09
N LEU A 18 4.68 2.18 6.66
CA LEU A 18 5.15 3.54 6.37
C LEU A 18 5.53 3.74 4.88
N ALA A 19 6.13 2.72 4.26
CA ALA A 19 6.64 2.76 2.89
C ALA A 19 5.90 1.82 1.92
N PHE A 20 5.20 0.81 2.44
CA PHE A 20 4.53 -0.20 1.63
C PHE A 20 3.24 -0.66 2.31
N ASN A 21 2.39 -1.30 1.54
CA ASN A 21 1.19 -2.01 1.98
C ASN A 21 1.44 -3.51 1.82
N GLU A 22 0.94 -4.30 2.73
CA GLU A 22 0.98 -5.76 2.70
C GLU A 22 -0.44 -6.32 2.68
N CYS A 23 -0.72 -7.31 1.86
CA CYS A 23 -1.97 -8.04 1.90
C CYS A 23 -1.94 -9.07 3.03
N GLY A 24 -2.86 -8.95 3.98
CA GLY A 24 -2.96 -9.86 5.12
C GLY A 24 -3.37 -11.29 4.77
N GLU A 25 -3.94 -11.54 3.59
CA GLU A 25 -4.34 -12.89 3.16
C GLU A 25 -3.27 -13.62 2.35
N CYS A 26 -2.66 -12.96 1.37
CA CYS A 26 -1.70 -13.60 0.47
C CYS A 26 -0.23 -13.21 0.73
N GLY A 27 0.01 -12.26 1.65
CA GLY A 27 1.34 -11.75 1.98
C GLY A 27 1.99 -10.91 0.89
N GLU A 28 1.23 -10.49 -0.13
CA GLU A 28 1.77 -9.66 -1.21
C GLU A 28 2.03 -8.23 -0.71
N THR A 29 3.22 -7.71 -1.01
CA THR A 29 3.61 -6.35 -0.66
C THR A 29 3.64 -5.45 -1.90
N PHE A 30 3.13 -4.24 -1.77
CA PHE A 30 3.10 -3.22 -2.83
C PHE A 30 3.36 -1.83 -2.26
N LEU A 31 3.98 -0.95 -3.04
CA LEU A 31 4.38 0.38 -2.55
C LEU A 31 3.18 1.21 -2.12
N ASN A 32 3.33 1.92 -1.02
CA ASN A 32 2.31 2.81 -0.52
C ASN A 32 2.55 4.19 -1.15
N GLY A 33 1.52 4.81 -1.73
CA GLY A 33 1.61 6.12 -2.41
C GLY A 33 2.10 7.30 -1.52
N LEU A 34 2.46 7.02 -0.27
CA LEU A 34 3.18 7.90 0.65
C LEU A 34 4.61 8.24 0.18
N GLU A 35 5.24 7.41 -0.66
CA GLU A 35 6.53 7.79 -1.28
C GLU A 35 6.39 9.04 -2.18
N GLU A 36 5.24 9.22 -2.84
CA GLU A 36 4.98 10.41 -3.66
C GLU A 36 4.92 11.69 -2.82
N TRP A 37 4.51 11.59 -1.54
CA TRP A 37 4.46 12.74 -0.63
C TRP A 37 5.82 13.08 -0.04
N PHE A 38 6.65 12.08 0.30
CA PHE A 38 7.99 12.33 0.84
C PHE A 38 8.95 12.92 -0.19
N PHE A 39 8.85 12.54 -1.47
CA PHE A 39 9.68 13.13 -2.53
C PHE A 39 9.26 14.55 -2.93
N ASN A 40 8.01 14.97 -2.68
CA ASN A 40 7.52 16.30 -3.09
C ASN A 40 7.87 17.44 -2.12
N ILE A 41 8.35 17.13 -0.91
CA ILE A 41 8.73 18.14 0.10
C ILE A 41 10.21 18.57 -0.04
N SER A 42 10.98 17.92 -0.93
CA SER A 42 12.36 18.32 -1.25
C SER A 42 12.43 19.12 -2.55
N PHE A 43 11.85 20.33 -2.57
CA PHE A 43 12.16 21.35 -3.58
C PHE A 43 12.14 22.75 -2.99
#